data_AF-A0AAU4JYF4-F1
#
_entry.id   AF-A0AAU4JYF4-F1
#
_cell.length_a   1.000
_cell.length_b   1.000
_cell.length_c   1.000
_cell.angle_alpha   90.00
_cell.angle_beta   90.00
_cell.angle_gamma   90.00
#
_symmetry.space_group_name_H-M   'P 1'
#
loop_
_entity.id
_entity.type
_entity.pdbx_description
1 polymer ?
#
loop_
_entity_poly.entity_id
_entity_poly.type
_entity_poly.pdbx_seq_one_letter_code
_entity_poly.pdbx_strand_id
1 'polypeptide(L)'
;MTLADPDHGPVIIPPEEAEEYLAKMDISVSDILAAIENGETAAGNITNFHPVTAAGLVRWIEVVGRLREGLAEHGSWTESNPRNRPVSKHTKYGYSLSPIGGNEATGVIDHPSGPLAARKKGVATAEAVNAGHQALIRVETLRPNTKSTPGTRPPSGSWFLLYHRAEGEARLEVSLPIGFEGGQFTGWQVRVILDSWKPRDVTRNPLDVGGQDVDFQVDEVG
;
A
#
# COMPACT_ATOMS: atom_id res chain seq x y z
N MET A 1 -3.72 25.29 22.61
CA MET A 1 -4.56 24.11 22.81
C MET A 1 -5.65 24.20 21.76
N THR A 2 -5.43 23.55 20.62
CA THR A 2 -6.32 23.64 19.46
C THR A 2 -6.84 22.23 19.23
N LEU A 3 -8.16 22.12 19.25
CA LEU A 3 -8.94 20.89 19.17
C LEU A 3 -8.55 20.10 17.92
N ALA A 4 -8.02 18.90 18.13
CA ALA A 4 -8.07 17.87 17.10
C ALA A 4 -9.56 17.58 16.85
N ASP A 5 -10.01 17.69 15.61
CA ASP A 5 -11.33 17.25 15.22
C ASP A 5 -11.30 15.70 15.18
N PRO A 6 -11.96 14.97 16.11
CA PRO A 6 -11.67 13.55 16.33
C PRO A 6 -12.56 12.57 15.55
N ASP A 7 -13.50 13.01 14.71
CA ASP A 7 -14.74 12.23 14.55
C ASP A 7 -15.14 11.79 13.14
N HIS A 8 -14.21 11.59 12.22
CA HIS A 8 -14.52 10.92 10.96
C HIS A 8 -13.55 9.76 10.74
N GLY A 9 -14.06 8.54 10.94
CA GLY A 9 -13.36 7.32 10.54
C GLY A 9 -12.97 7.35 9.06
N PRO A 10 -12.10 6.42 8.62
CA PRO A 10 -11.64 6.38 7.24
C PRO A 10 -12.81 6.35 6.26
N VAL A 11 -12.69 7.08 5.15
CA VAL A 11 -13.59 6.87 4.01
C VAL A 11 -13.27 5.50 3.42
N ILE A 12 -14.22 4.57 3.53
CA ILE A 12 -14.10 3.23 2.96
C ILE A 12 -14.74 3.22 1.58
N ILE A 13 -13.96 2.83 0.57
CA ILE A 13 -14.46 2.51 -0.77
C ILE A 13 -14.50 0.98 -0.88
N PRO A 14 -15.68 0.38 -1.05
CA PRO A 14 -15.82 -1.06 -1.10
C PRO A 14 -15.33 -1.64 -2.45
N PRO A 15 -15.10 -2.97 -2.54
CA PRO A 15 -14.57 -3.62 -3.75
C PRO A 15 -15.32 -3.26 -5.04
N GLU A 16 -16.65 -3.21 -4.99
CA GLU A 16 -17.51 -2.91 -6.13
C GLU A 16 -17.35 -1.48 -6.68
N GLU A 17 -16.83 -0.54 -5.90
CA GLU A 17 -16.58 0.85 -6.30
C GLU A 17 -15.09 1.15 -6.55
N ALA A 18 -14.21 0.20 -6.22
CA ALA A 18 -12.77 0.42 -6.19
C ALA A 18 -12.19 0.73 -7.58
N GLU A 19 -12.66 0.04 -8.62
CA GLU A 19 -12.20 0.28 -9.99
C GLU A 19 -12.54 1.70 -10.46
N GLU A 20 -13.79 2.15 -10.26
CA GLU A 20 -14.19 3.51 -10.64
C GLU A 20 -13.43 4.58 -9.82
N TYR A 21 -13.18 4.30 -8.54
CA TYR A 21 -12.44 5.23 -7.68
C TYR A 21 -10.97 5.36 -8.08
N LEU A 22 -10.28 4.25 -8.32
CA LEU A 22 -8.87 4.23 -8.72
C LEU A 22 -8.64 4.72 -10.15
N ALA A 23 -9.61 4.52 -11.06
CA ALA A 23 -9.57 5.10 -12.39
C ALA A 23 -9.50 6.64 -12.35
N LYS A 24 -10.11 7.28 -11.33
CA LYS A 24 -9.98 8.74 -11.12
C LYS A 24 -8.57 9.19 -10.72
N MET A 25 -7.68 8.26 -10.41
CA MET A 25 -6.25 8.50 -10.16
C MET A 25 -5.37 7.98 -11.29
N ASP A 26 -5.97 7.54 -12.40
CA ASP A 26 -5.25 6.93 -13.52
C ASP A 26 -4.50 5.65 -13.07
N ILE A 27 -5.13 4.85 -12.20
CA ILE A 27 -4.65 3.55 -11.69
C ILE A 27 -5.64 2.47 -12.14
N SER A 28 -5.15 1.44 -12.84
CA SER A 28 -5.95 0.28 -13.20
C SER A 28 -5.91 -0.81 -12.12
N VAL A 29 -7.06 -1.38 -11.77
CA VAL A 29 -7.14 -2.57 -10.91
C VAL A 29 -6.50 -3.78 -11.59
N SER A 30 -6.58 -3.89 -12.94
CA SER A 30 -5.92 -4.98 -13.66
C SER A 30 -4.41 -4.96 -13.50
N ASP A 31 -3.80 -3.77 -13.46
CA ASP A 31 -2.34 -3.64 -13.30
C ASP A 31 -1.90 -4.00 -11.89
N ILE A 32 -2.72 -3.67 -10.89
CA ILE A 32 -2.52 -4.10 -9.51
C ILE A 32 -2.57 -5.62 -9.43
N LEU A 33 -3.62 -6.25 -9.98
CA LEU A 33 -3.77 -7.71 -9.94
C LEU A 33 -2.64 -8.42 -10.70
N ALA A 34 -2.21 -7.89 -11.84
CA ALA A 34 -1.07 -8.42 -12.58
C ALA A 34 0.25 -8.31 -11.78
N ALA A 35 0.45 -7.22 -11.04
CA ALA A 35 1.61 -7.07 -10.16
C ALA A 35 1.59 -8.07 -9.00
N ILE A 36 0.41 -8.29 -8.38
CA ILE A 36 0.24 -9.29 -7.32
C ILE A 36 0.45 -10.70 -7.85
N GLU A 37 -0.14 -11.07 -8.98
CA GLU A 37 0.05 -12.38 -9.61
C GLU A 37 1.53 -12.65 -9.90
N ASN A 38 2.24 -11.65 -10.42
CA ASN A 38 3.67 -11.73 -10.71
C ASN A 38 4.51 -11.97 -9.44
N GLY A 39 4.23 -11.20 -8.37
CA GLY A 39 4.90 -11.39 -7.07
C GLY A 39 4.59 -12.74 -6.41
N GLU A 40 3.34 -13.18 -6.46
CA GLU A 40 2.91 -14.46 -5.90
C GLU A 40 3.54 -15.64 -6.65
N THR A 41 3.62 -15.55 -7.98
CA THR A 41 4.29 -16.56 -8.82
C THR A 41 5.77 -16.67 -8.46
N ALA A 42 6.46 -15.53 -8.32
CA ALA A 42 7.88 -15.52 -7.99
C ALA A 42 8.15 -16.03 -6.56
N ALA A 43 7.32 -15.65 -5.59
CA ALA A 43 7.38 -16.18 -4.23
C ALA A 43 7.10 -17.68 -4.16
N GLY A 44 6.19 -18.20 -4.99
CA GLY A 44 5.87 -19.63 -5.08
C GLY A 44 7.04 -20.49 -5.57
N ASN A 45 7.99 -19.90 -6.29
CA ASN A 45 9.23 -20.57 -6.72
C ASN A 45 10.28 -20.69 -5.61
N ILE A 46 10.09 -20.01 -4.47
CA ILE A 46 10.99 -20.11 -3.32
C ILE A 46 10.76 -21.42 -2.58
N THR A 47 11.86 -22.06 -2.21
CA THR A 47 11.89 -23.39 -1.58
C THR A 47 12.52 -23.34 -0.19
N ASN A 48 12.37 -24.42 0.59
CA ASN A 48 12.95 -24.54 1.94
C ASN A 48 14.49 -24.46 1.97
N PHE A 49 15.16 -24.49 0.81
CA PHE A 49 16.60 -24.33 0.70
C PHE A 49 17.03 -22.87 0.53
N HIS A 50 16.08 -21.95 0.37
CA HIS A 50 16.33 -20.51 0.34
C HIS A 50 16.24 -19.92 1.75
N PRO A 51 16.82 -18.74 1.98
CA PRO A 51 16.60 -18.00 3.21
C PRO A 51 15.10 -17.80 3.48
N VAL A 52 14.70 -17.87 4.75
CA VAL A 52 13.30 -17.72 5.19
C VAL A 52 12.69 -16.42 4.66
N THR A 53 13.48 -15.34 4.58
CA THR A 53 13.04 -14.04 4.05
C THR A 53 12.83 -13.98 2.54
N ALA A 54 13.31 -14.97 1.78
CA ALA A 54 13.41 -14.87 0.34
C ALA A 54 12.04 -14.75 -0.34
N ALA A 55 11.04 -15.50 0.12
CA ALA A 55 9.69 -15.47 -0.45
C ALA A 55 9.08 -14.07 -0.40
N GLY A 56 9.08 -13.46 0.79
CA GLY A 56 8.54 -12.11 0.98
C GLY A 56 9.34 -11.04 0.25
N LEU A 57 10.67 -11.16 0.20
CA LEU A 57 11.54 -10.21 -0.50
C LEU A 57 11.33 -10.26 -2.02
N VAL A 58 11.36 -11.45 -2.61
CA VAL A 58 11.18 -11.65 -4.05
C VAL A 58 9.77 -11.22 -4.48
N ARG A 59 8.73 -11.55 -3.70
CA ARG A 59 7.38 -11.04 -3.93
C ARG A 59 7.39 -9.52 -4.07
N TRP A 60 7.98 -8.84 -3.09
CA TRP A 60 7.99 -7.38 -3.07
C TRP A 60 8.74 -6.78 -4.27
N ILE A 61 9.89 -7.34 -4.64
CA ILE A 61 10.68 -6.90 -5.81
C ILE A 61 9.83 -6.97 -7.09
N GLU A 62 9.17 -8.09 -7.30
CA GLU A 62 8.37 -8.35 -8.51
C GLU A 62 7.08 -7.50 -8.53
N VAL A 63 6.37 -7.36 -7.40
CA VAL A 63 5.23 -6.43 -7.26
C VAL A 63 5.66 -5.00 -7.60
N VAL A 64 6.80 -4.53 -7.07
CA VAL A 64 7.31 -3.19 -7.35
C VAL A 64 7.59 -3.01 -8.84
N GLY A 65 8.30 -3.95 -9.46
CA GLY A 65 8.68 -3.88 -10.87
C GLY A 65 7.45 -3.83 -11.77
N ARG A 66 6.57 -4.84 -11.64
CA ARG A 66 5.40 -4.98 -12.50
C ARG A 66 4.38 -3.86 -12.32
N LEU A 67 4.14 -3.40 -11.08
CA LEU A 67 3.24 -2.28 -10.82
C LEU A 67 3.76 -0.99 -11.46
N ARG A 68 5.07 -0.71 -11.35
CA ARG A 68 5.66 0.50 -11.93
C ARG A 68 5.58 0.52 -13.45
N GLU A 69 5.79 -0.63 -14.08
CA GLU A 69 5.66 -0.79 -15.53
C GLU A 69 4.23 -0.49 -15.99
N GLY A 70 3.21 -1.11 -15.37
CA GLY A 70 1.81 -0.86 -15.72
C GLY A 70 1.38 0.60 -15.55
N LEU A 71 1.77 1.22 -14.43
CA LEU A 71 1.47 2.64 -14.19
C LEU A 71 2.14 3.58 -15.22
N ALA A 72 3.34 3.23 -15.68
CA ALA A 72 4.10 4.05 -16.62
C ALA A 72 3.62 3.90 -18.08
N GLU A 73 2.92 2.82 -18.43
CA GLU A 73 2.55 2.45 -19.81
C GLU A 73 1.83 3.56 -20.56
N HIS A 74 0.99 4.35 -19.87
CA HIS A 74 0.22 5.45 -20.47
C HIS A 74 0.79 6.85 -20.18
N GLY A 75 1.95 6.96 -19.53
CA GLY A 75 2.65 8.23 -19.28
C GLY A 75 2.05 9.12 -18.18
N SER A 76 0.95 8.70 -17.53
CA SER A 76 0.37 9.40 -16.38
C SER A 76 1.21 9.28 -15.11
N TRP A 77 2.09 8.29 -15.05
CA TRP A 77 3.01 8.06 -13.93
C TRP A 77 4.46 7.99 -14.39
N THR A 78 5.35 8.38 -13.49
CA THR A 78 6.80 8.23 -13.66
C THR A 78 7.40 7.64 -12.40
N GLU A 79 8.46 6.88 -12.58
CA GLU A 79 9.15 6.21 -11.51
C GLU A 79 10.10 7.16 -10.76
N SER A 80 10.25 6.94 -9.45
CA SER A 80 11.11 7.77 -8.59
C SER A 80 11.67 6.92 -7.46
N ASN A 81 12.92 7.15 -7.07
CA ASN A 81 13.59 6.39 -6.01
C ASN A 81 14.22 7.29 -4.93
N PRO A 82 13.48 8.27 -4.34
CA PRO A 82 14.04 9.15 -3.33
C PRO A 82 14.52 8.33 -2.13
N ARG A 83 15.81 8.46 -1.79
CA ARG A 83 16.46 7.71 -0.69
C ARG A 83 16.22 6.20 -0.77
N ASN A 84 16.34 5.62 -1.97
CA ASN A 84 16.12 4.20 -2.25
C ASN A 84 14.71 3.68 -1.93
N ARG A 85 13.71 4.56 -1.86
CA ARG A 85 12.31 4.15 -1.77
C ARG A 85 11.68 4.09 -3.17
N PRO A 86 11.36 2.90 -3.70
CA PRO A 86 10.67 2.80 -4.98
C PRO A 86 9.26 3.37 -4.86
N VAL A 87 8.95 4.43 -5.61
CA VAL A 87 7.65 5.09 -5.63
C VAL A 87 7.29 5.52 -7.05
N SER A 88 6.04 5.30 -7.45
CA SER A 88 5.48 5.89 -8.68
C SER A 88 4.86 7.25 -8.35
N LYS A 89 5.11 8.27 -9.16
CA LYS A 89 4.53 9.61 -8.99
C LYS A 89 3.66 9.95 -10.18
N HIS A 90 2.44 10.39 -9.91
CA HIS A 90 1.54 10.87 -10.95
C HIS A 90 2.04 12.22 -11.47
N THR A 91 2.09 12.38 -12.79
CA THR A 91 2.69 13.56 -13.45
C THR A 91 1.88 14.85 -13.26
N LYS A 92 0.55 14.73 -13.11
CA LYS A 92 -0.38 15.87 -12.98
C LYS A 92 -0.99 16.12 -11.58
N TYR A 93 -1.40 15.09 -10.83
CA TYR A 93 -2.35 15.27 -9.72
C TYR A 93 -1.78 15.07 -8.30
N GLY A 94 -0.46 15.09 -8.13
CA GLY A 94 0.16 15.04 -6.80
C GLY A 94 -0.04 13.72 -6.05
N TYR A 95 -0.35 12.63 -6.76
CA TYR A 95 -0.36 11.29 -6.19
C TYR A 95 1.03 10.67 -6.22
N SER A 96 1.32 9.88 -5.20
CA SER A 96 2.39 8.90 -5.27
C SER A 96 1.88 7.54 -4.77
N LEU A 97 2.37 6.45 -5.34
CA LEU A 97 1.96 5.10 -4.98
C LEU A 97 3.19 4.25 -4.66
N SER A 98 3.19 3.61 -3.50
CA SER A 98 4.24 2.68 -3.06
C SER A 98 3.64 1.34 -2.63
N PRO A 99 4.07 0.19 -3.18
CA PRO A 99 3.62 -1.11 -2.69
C PRO A 99 4.35 -1.51 -1.41
N ILE A 100 3.60 -2.03 -0.45
CA ILE A 100 4.12 -2.51 0.83
C ILE A 100 3.37 -3.77 1.29
N GLY A 101 4.09 -4.69 1.93
CA GLY A 101 3.44 -5.75 2.70
C GLY A 101 2.68 -5.17 3.89
N GLY A 102 1.43 -5.59 4.06
CA GLY A 102 0.56 -5.27 5.18
C GLY A 102 0.36 -6.45 6.14
N ASN A 103 -0.26 -6.17 7.28
CA ASN A 103 -0.60 -7.17 8.28
C ASN A 103 -1.98 -7.82 8.00
N GLU A 104 -2.43 -8.65 8.92
CA GLU A 104 -3.69 -9.39 8.84
C GLU A 104 -4.95 -8.52 8.74
N ALA A 105 -4.86 -7.22 8.99
CA ALA A 105 -5.95 -6.27 8.84
C ALA A 105 -6.10 -5.71 7.41
N THR A 106 -5.15 -5.98 6.50
CA THR A 106 -5.22 -5.56 5.10
C THR A 106 -6.42 -6.17 4.39
N GLY A 107 -7.19 -5.34 3.69
CA GLY A 107 -8.39 -5.74 2.96
C GLY A 107 -9.60 -6.06 3.84
N VAL A 108 -9.49 -5.90 5.17
CA VAL A 108 -10.60 -6.12 6.11
C VAL A 108 -11.36 -4.80 6.28
N ILE A 109 -12.56 -4.73 5.68
CA ILE A 109 -13.44 -3.54 5.69
C ILE A 109 -13.67 -3.06 7.12
N ASP A 110 -14.16 -3.94 7.99
CA ASP A 110 -14.62 -3.60 9.35
C ASP A 110 -13.50 -3.58 10.41
N HIS A 111 -12.22 -3.54 10.00
CA HIS A 111 -11.13 -3.49 10.97
C HIS A 111 -11.06 -2.10 11.65
N PRO A 112 -11.09 -2.03 12.99
CA PRO A 112 -11.28 -0.77 13.72
C PRO A 112 -10.17 0.27 13.50
N SER A 113 -8.93 -0.18 13.25
CA SER A 113 -7.78 0.69 13.01
C SER A 113 -7.23 0.60 11.57
N GLY A 114 -7.82 -0.24 10.71
CA GLY A 114 -7.24 -0.60 9.41
C GLY A 114 -5.88 -1.31 9.51
N PRO A 115 -5.16 -1.47 8.39
CA PRO A 115 -3.91 -2.21 8.37
C PRO A 115 -2.70 -1.42 8.90
N LEU A 116 -1.70 -2.19 9.30
CA LEU A 116 -0.34 -1.75 9.57
C LEU A 116 0.61 -2.29 8.50
N ALA A 117 1.79 -1.69 8.41
CA ALA A 117 2.84 -2.28 7.59
C ALA A 117 3.35 -3.57 8.25
N ALA A 118 3.58 -4.62 7.46
CA ALA A 118 4.10 -5.91 7.95
C ALA A 118 5.46 -5.78 8.66
N ARG A 119 6.23 -4.73 8.33
CA ARG A 119 7.51 -4.41 8.97
C ARG A 119 7.61 -2.90 9.17
N LYS A 120 8.22 -2.49 10.28
CA LYS A 120 8.48 -1.07 10.58
C LYS A 120 9.21 -0.41 9.41
N LYS A 121 8.76 0.78 9.00
CA LYS A 121 9.41 1.52 7.90
C LYS A 121 10.29 2.64 8.43
N GLY A 122 11.35 2.92 7.68
CA GLY A 122 12.32 3.96 8.02
C GLY A 122 11.83 5.38 7.77
N VAL A 123 12.70 6.32 8.13
CA VAL A 123 12.48 7.77 8.08
C VAL A 123 11.99 8.29 6.71
N ALA A 124 12.43 7.68 5.61
CA ALA A 124 11.99 8.10 4.27
C ALA A 124 10.47 7.92 4.07
N THR A 125 9.87 6.87 4.62
CA THR A 125 8.41 6.66 4.56
C THR A 125 7.69 7.66 5.46
N ALA A 126 8.20 7.85 6.69
CA ALA A 126 7.67 8.82 7.64
C ALA A 126 7.60 10.23 7.06
N GLU A 127 8.70 10.70 6.44
CA GLU A 127 8.75 12.03 5.83
C GLU A 127 7.73 12.22 4.71
N ALA A 128 7.51 11.23 3.84
CA ALA A 128 6.56 11.41 2.73
C ALA A 128 5.09 11.34 3.17
N VAL A 129 4.77 10.54 4.18
CA VAL A 129 3.43 10.54 4.77
C VAL A 129 3.18 11.88 5.47
N ASN A 130 4.10 12.30 6.33
CA ASN A 130 3.93 13.49 7.15
C ASN A 130 3.99 14.78 6.31
N ALA A 131 4.82 14.85 5.26
CA ALA A 131 4.81 15.98 4.33
C ALA A 131 3.50 16.08 3.53
N GLY A 132 2.95 14.95 3.09
CA GLY A 132 1.64 14.90 2.44
C GLY A 132 0.52 15.38 3.36
N HIS A 133 0.51 14.89 4.60
CA HIS A 133 -0.46 15.28 5.62
C HIS A 133 -0.39 16.77 5.96
N GLN A 134 0.81 17.32 6.14
CA GLN A 134 1.00 18.76 6.38
C GLN A 134 0.51 19.63 5.20
N ALA A 135 0.72 19.18 3.97
CA ALA A 135 0.21 19.88 2.78
C ALA A 135 -1.32 19.88 2.73
N LEU A 136 -1.97 18.75 3.09
CA LEU A 136 -3.43 18.64 3.16
C LEU A 136 -4.03 19.57 4.22
N ILE A 137 -3.51 19.57 5.45
CA ILE A 137 -3.95 20.48 6.53
C ILE A 137 -3.83 21.95 6.09
N ARG A 138 -2.74 22.31 5.40
CA ARG A 138 -2.53 23.67 4.91
C ARG A 138 -3.54 24.08 3.83
N VAL A 139 -4.02 23.14 3.02
CA VAL A 139 -5.05 23.41 2.00
C VAL A 139 -6.44 23.51 2.62
N GLU A 140 -6.79 22.63 3.57
CA GLU A 140 -8.07 22.67 4.28
C GLU A 140 -8.21 23.92 5.17
N THR A 141 -7.13 24.38 5.80
CA THR A 141 -7.15 25.65 6.56
C THR A 141 -7.34 26.88 5.67
N LEU A 142 -7.06 26.77 4.36
CA LEU A 142 -7.26 27.84 3.38
C LEU A 142 -8.61 27.73 2.63
N ARG A 143 -9.34 26.61 2.74
CA ARG A 143 -10.63 26.37 2.08
C ARG A 143 -11.61 25.73 3.07
N PRO A 144 -12.69 26.41 3.49
CA PRO A 144 -13.66 25.82 4.40
C PRO A 144 -14.29 24.56 3.78
N ASN A 145 -14.01 23.42 4.43
CA ASN A 145 -14.56 22.08 4.28
C ASN A 145 -15.61 21.90 3.16
N THR A 146 -15.16 21.56 1.95
CA THR A 146 -16.05 20.97 0.95
C THR A 146 -16.05 19.46 1.17
N LYS A 147 -17.17 18.94 1.69
CA LYS A 147 -17.49 17.51 1.66
C LYS A 147 -17.15 16.97 0.26
N SER A 148 -16.40 15.87 0.20
CA SER A 148 -16.11 15.16 -1.05
C SER A 148 -17.44 14.78 -1.70
N THR A 149 -17.90 15.60 -2.62
CA THR A 149 -19.06 15.32 -3.46
C THR A 149 -18.74 14.11 -4.35
N PRO A 150 -19.71 13.22 -4.61
CA PRO A 150 -19.60 12.26 -5.69
C PRO A 150 -19.28 13.02 -6.99
N GLY A 151 -18.09 12.78 -7.57
CA GLY A 151 -17.56 13.52 -8.74
C GLY A 151 -16.27 14.31 -8.49
N THR A 152 -15.83 14.48 -7.23
CA THR A 152 -14.52 15.07 -6.93
C THR A 152 -13.40 14.02 -6.97
N ARG A 153 -12.23 14.39 -7.52
CA ARG A 153 -11.06 13.52 -7.65
C ARG A 153 -10.51 13.11 -6.25
N PRO A 154 -9.94 11.91 -6.06
CA PRO A 154 -9.37 11.49 -4.77
C PRO A 154 -8.31 12.46 -4.20
N PRO A 155 -8.11 12.52 -2.87
CA PRO A 155 -7.15 13.43 -2.25
C PRO A 155 -5.71 13.16 -2.70
N SER A 156 -4.97 14.22 -3.04
CA SER A 156 -3.53 14.13 -3.36
C SER A 156 -2.74 13.67 -2.14
N GLY A 157 -1.68 12.88 -2.35
CA GLY A 157 -0.87 12.42 -1.22
C GLY A 157 -0.02 11.19 -1.53
N SER A 158 0.56 10.64 -0.46
CA SER A 158 1.33 9.40 -0.50
C SER A 158 0.40 8.21 -0.25
N TRP A 159 -0.04 7.58 -1.33
CA TRP A 159 -0.87 6.37 -1.31
C TRP A 159 0.01 5.12 -1.25
N PHE A 160 -0.57 4.05 -0.70
CA PHE A 160 0.11 2.77 -0.55
C PHE A 160 -0.77 1.65 -1.10
N LEU A 161 -0.21 0.78 -1.94
CA LEU A 161 -0.78 -0.53 -2.20
C LEU A 161 -0.34 -1.45 -1.06
N LEU A 162 -1.27 -1.83 -0.19
CA LEU A 162 -1.05 -2.82 0.84
C LEU A 162 -1.50 -4.18 0.33
N TYR A 163 -0.65 -5.18 0.50
CA TYR A 163 -0.99 -6.57 0.24
C TYR A 163 -0.60 -7.45 1.41
N HIS A 164 -1.45 -8.42 1.74
CA HIS A 164 -1.20 -9.39 2.79
C HIS A 164 -1.49 -10.80 2.28
N ARG A 165 -0.50 -11.68 2.41
CA ARG A 165 -0.64 -13.09 2.04
C ARG A 165 -1.36 -13.84 3.16
N ALA A 166 -2.63 -14.13 2.94
CA ALA A 166 -3.43 -15.01 3.79
C ALA A 166 -3.38 -16.45 3.26
N GLU A 167 -4.06 -17.36 3.95
CA GLU A 167 -4.20 -18.73 3.48
C GLU A 167 -5.05 -18.76 2.20
N GLY A 168 -4.49 -19.27 1.11
CA GLY A 168 -5.17 -19.42 -0.17
C GLY A 168 -5.43 -18.13 -0.97
N GLU A 169 -5.10 -16.96 -0.45
CA GLU A 169 -5.35 -15.67 -1.12
C GLU A 169 -4.36 -14.58 -0.74
N ALA A 170 -4.32 -13.51 -1.54
CA ALA A 170 -3.69 -12.25 -1.19
C ALA A 170 -4.78 -11.18 -1.04
N ARG A 171 -4.89 -10.60 0.15
CA ARG A 171 -5.82 -9.50 0.46
C ARG A 171 -5.17 -8.17 0.13
N LEU A 172 -5.92 -7.26 -0.47
CA LEU A 172 -5.40 -6.08 -1.14
C LEU A 172 -6.20 -4.82 -0.74
N GLU A 173 -5.51 -3.71 -0.56
CA GLU A 173 -6.14 -2.38 -0.53
C GLU A 173 -5.18 -1.29 -1.00
N VAL A 174 -5.73 -0.20 -1.55
CA VAL A 174 -4.99 1.03 -1.86
C VAL A 174 -5.46 2.13 -0.93
N SER A 175 -4.58 2.59 -0.05
CA SER A 175 -4.98 3.42 1.08
C SER A 175 -4.10 4.65 1.26
N LEU A 176 -4.73 5.73 1.74
CA LEU A 176 -4.09 7.02 2.04
C LEU A 176 -4.04 7.20 3.56
N PRO A 177 -2.86 7.25 4.19
CA PRO A 177 -2.73 7.38 5.64
C PRO A 177 -2.97 8.82 6.11
N ILE A 178 -3.40 8.98 7.37
CA ILE A 178 -3.43 10.30 8.05
C ILE A 178 -2.11 10.64 8.75
N GLY A 179 -1.24 9.66 8.99
CA GLY A 179 -0.01 9.89 9.73
C GLY A 179 0.89 8.68 9.82
N PHE A 180 2.12 8.94 10.28
CA PHE A 180 3.15 7.93 10.42
C PHE A 180 4.07 8.22 11.61
N GLU A 181 4.12 7.29 12.57
CA GLU A 181 4.91 7.41 13.80
C GLU A 181 5.48 6.04 14.21
N GLY A 182 6.66 6.01 14.83
CA GLY A 182 7.25 4.76 15.35
C GLY A 182 7.55 3.69 14.28
N GLY A 183 7.60 4.08 13.01
CA GLY A 183 7.75 3.14 11.90
C GLY A 183 6.44 2.53 11.40
N GLN A 184 5.29 3.04 11.83
CA GLN A 184 3.96 2.53 11.48
C GLN A 184 2.97 3.62 11.11
N PHE A 185 1.89 3.22 10.41
CA PHE A 185 0.74 4.08 10.14
C PHE A 185 -0.05 4.34 11.42
N THR A 186 -0.54 5.55 11.60
CA THR A 186 -1.35 5.94 12.77
C THR A 186 -2.86 6.00 12.46
N GLY A 187 -3.24 5.70 11.21
CA GLY A 187 -4.62 5.68 10.75
C GLY A 187 -4.72 5.97 9.25
N TRP A 188 -5.96 5.98 8.74
CA TRP A 188 -6.24 6.08 7.31
C TRP A 188 -7.29 7.16 7.03
N GLN A 189 -7.04 7.98 6.01
CA GLN A 189 -7.99 8.96 5.49
C GLN A 189 -8.97 8.30 4.52
N VAL A 190 -8.42 7.49 3.62
CA VAL A 190 -9.16 6.70 2.62
C VAL A 190 -8.62 5.29 2.60
N ARG A 191 -9.50 4.30 2.53
CA ARG A 191 -9.16 2.90 2.26
C ARG A 191 -9.97 2.41 1.07
N VAL A 192 -9.29 2.09 -0.03
CA VAL A 192 -9.92 1.50 -1.21
C VAL A 192 -9.68 -0.01 -1.15
N ILE A 193 -10.71 -0.74 -0.75
CA ILE A 193 -10.63 -2.19 -0.57
C ILE A 193 -10.79 -2.85 -1.93
N LEU A 194 -9.91 -3.81 -2.23
CA LEU A 194 -9.94 -4.56 -3.49
C LEU A 194 -10.36 -6.01 -3.21
N ASP A 195 -10.92 -6.67 -4.21
CA ASP A 195 -11.13 -8.11 -4.16
C ASP A 195 -9.80 -8.84 -3.89
N SER A 196 -9.86 -9.92 -3.12
CA SER A 196 -8.68 -10.73 -2.87
C SER A 196 -8.24 -11.43 -4.15
N TRP A 197 -6.93 -11.44 -4.38
CA TRP A 197 -6.35 -12.24 -5.45
C TRP A 197 -6.26 -13.70 -5.00
N LYS A 198 -6.67 -14.62 -5.85
CA LYS A 198 -6.58 -16.07 -5.62
C LYS A 198 -5.80 -16.72 -6.75
N PRO A 199 -4.85 -17.64 -6.45
CA PRO A 199 -4.16 -18.40 -7.47
C PRO A 199 -5.16 -19.25 -8.25
N ARG A 200 -5.03 -19.28 -9.58
CA ARG A 200 -5.86 -20.14 -10.45
C ARG A 200 -5.60 -21.63 -10.19
N ASP A 201 -4.35 -21.98 -9.92
CA ASP A 201 -3.91 -23.32 -9.58
C ASP A 201 -3.04 -23.30 -8.31
N VAL A 202 -3.42 -24.08 -7.29
CA VAL A 202 -2.61 -24.26 -6.08
C VAL A 202 -1.70 -25.46 -6.27
N THR A 203 -0.52 -25.25 -6.83
CA THR A 203 0.48 -26.32 -7.00
C THR A 203 1.39 -26.45 -5.77
N ARG A 204 1.53 -25.39 -4.96
CA ARG A 204 2.35 -25.35 -3.75
C ARG A 204 1.85 -24.27 -2.80
N ASN A 205 1.87 -24.58 -1.50
CA ASN A 205 1.66 -23.55 -0.46
C ASN A 205 2.91 -22.68 -0.33
N PRO A 206 2.82 -21.34 -0.46
CA PRO A 206 3.94 -20.44 -0.21
C PRO A 206 4.46 -20.58 1.21
N LEU A 207 5.77 -20.37 1.39
CA LEU A 207 6.42 -20.57 2.69
C LEU A 207 6.11 -19.47 3.71
N ASP A 208 5.55 -18.35 3.27
CA ASP A 208 5.44 -17.11 4.04
C ASP A 208 4.01 -16.62 4.24
N VAL A 209 3.05 -17.55 4.27
CA VAL A 209 1.67 -17.27 4.69
C VAL A 209 1.67 -16.56 6.05
N GLY A 210 0.87 -15.49 6.16
CA GLY A 210 0.82 -14.62 7.34
C GLY A 210 1.83 -13.46 7.32
N GLY A 211 2.78 -13.45 6.39
CA GLY A 211 3.83 -12.43 6.31
C GLY A 211 4.90 -12.69 7.36
N GLN A 212 6.00 -13.33 6.96
CA GLN A 212 7.03 -13.73 7.91
C GLN A 212 7.76 -12.53 8.53
N ASP A 213 7.66 -12.44 9.86
CA ASP A 213 8.65 -11.77 10.70
C ASP A 213 9.73 -12.80 11.06
N VAL A 214 10.99 -12.41 10.96
CA VAL A 214 12.11 -13.28 11.29
C VAL A 214 13.03 -12.54 12.25
N ASP A 215 13.23 -13.13 13.42
CA ASP A 215 14.19 -12.62 14.39
C ASP A 215 15.60 -13.09 13.97
N PHE A 216 16.49 -12.13 13.71
CA PHE A 216 17.91 -12.40 13.55
C PHE A 216 18.62 -12.04 14.86
N GLN A 217 19.36 -12.98 15.45
CA GLN A 217 20.37 -12.64 16.44
C GLN A 217 21.63 -12.15 15.70
N VAL A 218 22.05 -10.92 15.98
CA VAL A 218 23.32 -10.36 15.50
C VAL A 218 24.29 -10.43 16.66
N ASP A 219 25.23 -11.36 16.60
CA ASP A 219 26.35 -11.40 17.53
C ASP A 219 27.51 -10.58 16.96
N GLU A 220 27.97 -9.56 17.69
CA GLU A 220 29.21 -8.87 17.35
C GLU A 220 30.39 -9.82 17.59
N VAL A 221 31.04 -10.24 16.49
CA VAL A 221 32.35 -10.87 16.56
C VAL A 221 33.40 -9.79 16.81
N GLY A 222 33.92 -9.76 18.03
CA GLY A 222 35.04 -8.91 18.46
C GLY A 222 36.39 -9.34 17.91
#